data_AF-A0A386B2D2-F1
#
_entry.id   AF-A0A386B2D2-F1
#
_cell.length_a   1.000
_cell.length_b   1.000
_cell.length_c   1.000
_cell.angle_alpha   90.00
_cell.angle_beta   90.00
_cell.angle_gamma   90.00
#
_symmetry.space_group_name_H-M   'P 1'
#
loop_
_entity.id
_entity.type
_entity.pdbx_description
1 polymer ?
#
loop_
_entity_poly.entity_id
_entity_poly.type
_entity_poly.pdbx_seq_one_letter_code
_entity_poly.pdbx_strand_id
1 'polypeptide(L)'
;MDNHHKILVSMYSSLILWTLLFCGWGTSSMISCWIVMELMNFIFIPWMMWSENDKYKVFIYFIMQAFASSIFVISLFMINNGSFFTIVNISSILFKLGSFPFHLWVIMTIEGLNWETSGTMLTIMKGLPYMILFFLPLKSNIIIICMIGLMVSLGGVSSNSLRSILSYSSINHTSWMVVTSLMSKWLMMAYFLIYSVMTLSFCYLMKRGNLFSFKQLKNSSMILIMTISILNMSGIPPFMGFLPKLFTLKQMIQMNFILESILFILLSIIPVYM
;
A
#
# COMPACT_ATOMS: atom_id res chain seq x y z
N MET A 1 24.60 -12.14 -19.44
CA MET A 1 23.46 -12.12 -18.50
C MET A 1 22.72 -10.77 -18.50
N ASP A 2 23.30 -9.68 -19.01
CA ASP A 2 22.77 -8.32 -18.78
C ASP A 2 21.71 -7.81 -19.77
N ASN A 3 21.68 -8.29 -21.03
CA ASN A 3 20.70 -7.80 -22.01
C ASN A 3 19.32 -8.44 -21.86
N HIS A 4 19.23 -9.74 -21.54
CA HIS A 4 17.94 -10.39 -21.31
C HIS A 4 17.23 -9.86 -20.06
N HIS A 5 17.97 -9.61 -18.97
CA HIS A 5 17.40 -8.97 -17.78
C HIS A 5 16.88 -7.55 -18.06
N LYS A 6 17.62 -6.75 -18.82
CA LYS A 6 17.17 -5.39 -19.21
C LYS A 6 15.94 -5.41 -20.12
N ILE A 7 15.90 -6.33 -21.09
CA ILE A 7 14.75 -6.50 -21.98
C ILE A 7 13.52 -6.95 -21.18
N LEU A 8 13.67 -7.93 -20.30
CA LEU A 8 12.57 -8.41 -19.46
C LEU A 8 12.06 -7.31 -18.51
N VAL A 9 12.94 -6.56 -17.85
CA VAL A 9 12.56 -5.41 -17.01
C VAL A 9 11.87 -4.31 -17.84
N SER A 10 12.29 -4.08 -19.10
CA SER A 10 11.61 -3.16 -20.02
C SER A 10 10.24 -3.67 -20.48
N MET A 11 10.08 -4.98 -20.62
CA MET A 11 8.79 -5.61 -20.93
C MET A 11 7.84 -5.57 -19.72
N TYR A 12 8.35 -5.76 -18.51
CA TYR A 12 7.55 -5.65 -17.28
C TYR A 12 7.10 -4.22 -16.99
N SER A 13 8.00 -3.26 -17.11
CA SER A 13 7.65 -1.84 -16.94
C SER A 13 6.66 -1.38 -18.00
N SER A 14 6.82 -1.80 -19.26
CA SER A 14 5.84 -1.51 -20.31
C SER A 14 4.51 -2.22 -20.06
N LEU A 15 4.48 -3.48 -19.63
CA LEU A 15 3.24 -4.20 -19.33
C LEU A 15 2.49 -3.63 -18.11
N ILE A 16 3.21 -3.19 -17.07
CA ILE A 16 2.62 -2.48 -15.93
C ILE A 16 2.05 -1.12 -16.35
N LEU A 17 2.75 -0.40 -17.23
CA LEU A 17 2.23 0.84 -17.83
C LEU A 17 0.97 0.55 -18.65
N TRP A 18 0.95 -0.53 -19.42
CA TRP A 18 -0.21 -0.95 -20.21
C TRP A 18 -1.41 -1.36 -19.35
N THR A 19 -1.23 -2.03 -18.22
CA THR A 19 -2.33 -2.39 -17.31
C THR A 19 -2.89 -1.18 -16.57
N LEU A 20 -2.04 -0.21 -16.21
CA LEU A 20 -2.49 1.08 -15.65
C LEU A 20 -3.24 1.93 -16.68
N LEU A 21 -2.77 1.95 -17.93
CA LEU A 21 -3.47 2.61 -19.04
C LEU A 21 -4.82 1.94 -19.35
N PHE A 22 -4.91 0.61 -19.23
CA PHE A 22 -6.18 -0.13 -19.40
C PHE A 22 -7.22 0.24 -18.35
N CYS A 23 -6.82 0.46 -17.09
CA CYS A 23 -7.74 0.97 -16.07
C CYS A 23 -8.13 2.43 -16.29
N GLY A 24 -7.32 3.21 -16.99
CA GLY A 24 -7.62 4.60 -17.35
C GLY A 24 -8.68 4.75 -18.45
N TRP A 25 -8.94 3.71 -19.26
CA TRP A 25 -9.74 3.84 -20.49
C TRP A 25 -11.15 3.23 -20.45
N GLY A 26 -11.63 2.80 -19.29
CA GLY A 26 -13.07 2.60 -19.10
C GLY A 26 -13.47 1.14 -18.95
N THR A 27 -13.45 0.69 -17.70
CA THR A 27 -14.11 -0.53 -17.31
C THR A 27 -15.33 -0.18 -16.47
N SER A 28 -16.48 -0.10 -17.14
CA SER A 28 -17.79 0.12 -16.50
C SER A 28 -18.22 -1.06 -15.62
N SER A 29 -17.58 -2.23 -15.79
CA SER A 29 -17.90 -3.44 -15.02
C SER A 29 -16.83 -3.81 -14.00
N MET A 30 -17.26 -4.27 -12.83
CA MET A 30 -16.36 -4.77 -11.79
C MET A 30 -15.58 -6.02 -12.22
N ILE A 31 -16.11 -6.81 -13.16
CA ILE A 31 -15.45 -7.99 -13.74
C ILE A 31 -14.20 -7.58 -14.52
N SER A 32 -14.31 -6.52 -15.34
CA SER A 32 -13.14 -6.02 -16.06
C SER A 32 -12.06 -5.48 -15.11
N CYS A 33 -12.44 -4.81 -14.01
CA CYS A 33 -11.47 -4.42 -12.97
C CYS A 33 -10.78 -5.65 -12.36
N TRP A 34 -11.51 -6.75 -12.14
CA TRP A 34 -10.94 -8.00 -11.65
C TRP A 34 -9.93 -8.62 -12.61
N ILE A 35 -10.25 -8.69 -13.91
CA ILE A 35 -9.34 -9.21 -14.93
C ILE A 35 -8.02 -8.44 -14.91
N VAL A 36 -8.07 -7.11 -14.85
CA VAL A 36 -6.84 -6.29 -14.81
C VAL A 36 -6.04 -6.55 -13.53
N MET A 37 -6.69 -6.69 -12.37
CA MET A 37 -6.00 -7.06 -11.13
C MET A 37 -5.30 -8.42 -11.22
N GLU A 38 -5.94 -9.43 -11.80
CA GLU A 38 -5.31 -10.76 -11.96
C GLU A 38 -4.15 -10.72 -12.95
N LEU A 39 -4.29 -10.00 -14.06
CA LEU A 39 -3.19 -9.82 -15.00
C LEU A 39 -1.98 -9.15 -14.34
N MET A 40 -2.19 -8.13 -13.48
CA MET A 40 -1.10 -7.52 -12.71
C MET A 40 -0.41 -8.54 -11.80
N ASN A 41 -1.18 -9.38 -11.09
CA ASN A 41 -0.62 -10.42 -10.23
C ASN A 41 0.18 -11.47 -11.04
N PHE A 42 -0.35 -11.94 -12.18
CA PHE A 42 0.32 -12.90 -13.05
C PHE A 42 1.61 -12.38 -13.66
N ILE A 43 1.70 -11.07 -13.90
CA ILE A 43 2.93 -10.44 -14.38
C ILE A 43 3.93 -10.26 -13.22
N PHE A 44 3.43 -9.94 -12.02
CA PHE A 44 4.26 -9.62 -10.86
C PHE A 44 4.95 -10.84 -10.23
N ILE A 45 4.26 -11.97 -10.13
CA ILE A 45 4.77 -13.18 -9.46
C ILE A 45 6.02 -13.75 -10.16
N PRO A 46 6.04 -13.93 -11.50
CA PRO A 46 7.25 -14.37 -12.19
C PRO A 46 8.43 -13.42 -11.97
N TRP A 47 8.17 -12.11 -11.96
CA TRP A 47 9.23 -11.13 -11.71
C TRP A 47 9.81 -11.24 -10.30
N MET A 48 8.95 -11.42 -9.29
CA MET A 48 9.40 -11.70 -7.92
C MET A 48 10.22 -13.01 -7.82
N MET A 49 9.88 -14.03 -8.60
CA MET A 49 10.63 -15.30 -8.64
C MET A 49 12.00 -15.17 -9.34
N TRP A 50 12.13 -14.24 -10.29
CA TRP A 50 13.40 -14.02 -11.01
C TRP A 50 14.38 -13.14 -10.25
N SER A 51 13.89 -12.23 -9.41
CA SER A 51 14.75 -11.49 -8.47
C SER A 51 15.25 -12.40 -7.33
N GLU A 52 16.30 -11.97 -6.63
CA GLU A 52 16.90 -12.67 -5.47
C GLU A 52 16.02 -12.59 -4.20
N ASN A 53 14.73 -12.90 -4.32
CA ASN A 53 13.79 -12.92 -3.21
C ASN A 53 13.67 -14.33 -2.60
N ASP A 54 13.21 -14.38 -1.35
CA ASP A 54 12.86 -15.64 -0.70
C ASP A 54 11.62 -16.26 -1.37
N LYS A 55 11.80 -17.39 -2.07
CA LYS A 55 10.72 -18.08 -2.80
C LYS A 55 9.50 -18.41 -1.92
N TYR A 56 9.72 -18.74 -0.65
CA TYR A 56 8.65 -19.00 0.31
C TYR A 56 7.75 -17.77 0.52
N LYS A 57 8.32 -16.57 0.59
CA LYS A 57 7.55 -15.32 0.75
C LYS A 57 6.82 -14.93 -0.52
N VAL A 58 7.40 -15.21 -1.69
CA VAL A 58 6.69 -15.06 -2.98
C VAL A 58 5.48 -16.01 -3.04
N PHE A 59 5.62 -17.23 -2.53
CA PHE A 59 4.49 -18.17 -2.44
C PHE A 59 3.39 -17.70 -1.48
N ILE A 60 3.75 -17.13 -0.32
CA ILE A 60 2.78 -16.48 0.59
C ILE A 60 2.01 -15.37 -0.14
N TYR A 61 2.71 -14.50 -0.88
CA TYR A 61 2.07 -13.45 -1.67
C TYR A 61 1.05 -14.03 -2.65
N PHE A 62 1.45 -15.07 -3.41
CA PHE A 62 0.57 -15.71 -4.38
C PHE A 62 -0.71 -16.25 -3.74
N ILE A 63 -0.59 -17.02 -2.65
CA ILE A 63 -1.75 -17.59 -1.95
C ILE A 63 -2.68 -16.48 -1.47
N MET A 64 -2.13 -15.45 -0.81
CA MET A 64 -2.94 -14.40 -0.20
C MET A 64 -3.67 -13.56 -1.26
N GLN A 65 -3.02 -13.27 -2.39
CA GLN A 65 -3.66 -12.54 -3.49
C GLN A 65 -4.70 -13.38 -4.24
N ALA A 66 -4.42 -14.67 -4.48
CA ALA A 66 -5.38 -15.59 -5.11
C ALA A 66 -6.60 -15.82 -4.23
N PHE A 67 -6.41 -15.89 -2.91
CA PHE A 67 -7.51 -16.00 -1.96
C PHE A 67 -8.39 -14.73 -1.98
N ALA A 68 -7.78 -13.56 -1.88
CA ALA A 68 -8.50 -12.29 -1.95
C ALA A 68 -9.26 -12.11 -3.27
N SER A 69 -8.67 -12.52 -4.39
CA SER A 69 -9.32 -12.43 -5.70
C SER A 69 -10.50 -13.40 -5.84
N SER A 70 -10.41 -14.59 -5.27
CA SER A 70 -11.53 -15.53 -5.22
C SER A 70 -12.73 -14.96 -4.47
N ILE A 71 -12.50 -14.30 -3.33
CA ILE A 71 -13.55 -13.63 -2.54
C ILE A 71 -14.19 -12.49 -3.36
N PHE A 72 -13.38 -11.70 -4.06
CA PHE A 72 -13.89 -10.62 -4.92
C PHE A 72 -14.83 -11.17 -6.00
N VAL A 73 -14.45 -12.24 -6.70
CA VAL A 73 -15.30 -12.85 -7.75
C VAL A 73 -16.56 -13.46 -7.17
N ILE A 74 -16.47 -14.18 -6.06
CA ILE A 74 -17.65 -14.74 -5.37
C ILE A 74 -18.62 -13.61 -5.00
N SER A 75 -18.11 -12.47 -4.55
CA SER A 75 -18.96 -11.30 -4.26
C SER A 75 -19.75 -10.88 -5.49
N LEU A 76 -19.15 -10.83 -6.68
CA LEU A 76 -19.83 -10.43 -7.92
C LEU A 76 -21.00 -11.34 -8.32
N PHE A 77 -21.00 -12.60 -7.90
CA PHE A 77 -22.15 -13.50 -8.13
C PHE A 77 -23.26 -13.34 -7.09
N MET A 78 -22.98 -12.68 -5.96
CA MET A 78 -23.92 -12.48 -4.85
C MET A 78 -24.69 -11.15 -4.92
N ILE A 79 -24.76 -10.50 -6.08
CA ILE A 79 -25.34 -9.16 -6.29
C ILE A 79 -26.78 -9.04 -5.71
N ASN A 80 -27.55 -10.13 -5.73
CA ASN A 80 -28.95 -10.12 -5.26
C ASN A 80 -29.08 -9.86 -3.73
N ASN A 81 -28.04 -10.06 -2.93
CA ASN A 81 -28.04 -9.86 -1.47
C ASN A 81 -27.45 -8.50 -1.06
N GLY A 82 -27.76 -7.44 -1.83
CA GLY A 82 -27.34 -6.03 -1.73
C GLY A 82 -26.35 -5.61 -0.63
N SER A 83 -26.74 -5.66 0.65
CA SER A 83 -25.87 -5.23 1.76
C SER A 83 -24.70 -6.19 2.00
N PHE A 84 -24.94 -7.50 2.00
CA PHE A 84 -23.88 -8.51 2.17
C PHE A 84 -22.88 -8.45 1.01
N PHE A 85 -23.37 -8.21 -0.21
CA PHE A 85 -22.52 -8.01 -1.38
C PHE A 85 -21.48 -6.91 -1.15
N THR A 86 -21.91 -5.73 -0.70
CA THR A 86 -20.99 -4.60 -0.49
C THR A 86 -19.93 -4.89 0.57
N ILE A 87 -20.29 -5.58 1.66
CA ILE A 87 -19.35 -5.90 2.75
C ILE A 87 -18.28 -6.89 2.28
N VAL A 88 -18.67 -7.94 1.56
CA VAL A 88 -17.73 -8.96 1.05
C VAL A 88 -16.82 -8.36 -0.02
N ASN A 89 -17.36 -7.48 -0.87
CA ASN A 89 -16.57 -6.79 -1.88
C ASN A 89 -15.52 -5.87 -1.24
N ILE A 90 -15.93 -5.02 -0.29
CA ILE A 90 -15.01 -4.15 0.46
C ILE A 90 -13.96 -4.98 1.21
N SER A 91 -14.35 -6.05 1.90
CA SER A 91 -13.40 -6.89 2.65
C SER A 91 -12.35 -7.53 1.74
N SER A 92 -12.73 -7.97 0.54
CA SER A 92 -11.79 -8.54 -0.44
C SER A 92 -10.76 -7.51 -0.94
N ILE A 93 -11.16 -6.26 -1.14
CA ILE A 93 -10.24 -5.18 -1.56
C ILE A 93 -9.33 -4.76 -0.41
N LEU A 94 -9.86 -4.66 0.81
CA LEU A 94 -9.06 -4.41 2.02
C LEU A 94 -8.02 -5.53 2.21
N PHE A 95 -8.38 -6.78 1.89
CA PHE A 95 -7.44 -7.89 1.87
C PHE A 95 -6.33 -7.68 0.84
N LYS A 96 -6.67 -7.33 -0.43
CA LYS A 96 -5.67 -7.05 -1.48
C LYS A 96 -4.76 -5.86 -1.13
N LEU A 97 -5.28 -4.83 -0.46
CA LEU A 97 -4.51 -3.68 0.02
C LEU A 97 -3.61 -4.00 1.23
N GLY A 98 -3.94 -5.07 1.96
CA GLY A 98 -3.27 -5.45 3.21
C GLY A 98 -3.52 -4.45 4.34
N SER A 99 -4.73 -3.89 4.39
CA SER A 99 -5.17 -3.12 5.54
C SER A 99 -5.64 -4.05 6.66
N PHE A 100 -5.83 -3.51 7.86
CA PHE A 100 -6.49 -4.25 8.94
C PHE A 100 -7.86 -4.79 8.47
N PRO A 101 -8.25 -6.03 8.87
CA PRO A 101 -7.52 -7.01 9.70
C PRO A 101 -6.44 -7.82 8.95
N PHE A 102 -6.43 -7.79 7.63
CA PHE A 102 -5.59 -8.62 6.75
C PHE A 102 -4.18 -8.04 6.50
N HIS A 103 -3.54 -7.49 7.51
CA HIS A 103 -2.26 -6.77 7.36
C HIS A 103 -1.02 -7.67 7.42
N LEU A 104 -1.14 -8.85 8.04
CA LEU A 104 0.00 -9.72 8.36
C LEU A 104 0.77 -10.20 7.12
N TRP A 105 0.06 -10.50 6.01
CA TRP A 105 0.72 -10.98 4.80
C TRP A 105 1.64 -9.93 4.20
N VAL A 106 1.33 -8.64 4.34
CA VAL A 106 2.20 -7.55 3.85
C VAL A 106 3.52 -7.53 4.62
N ILE A 107 3.46 -7.69 5.95
CA ILE A 107 4.67 -7.71 6.79
C ILE A 107 5.53 -8.92 6.44
N MET A 108 4.93 -10.12 6.42
CA MET A 108 5.65 -11.37 6.17
C MET A 108 6.29 -11.43 4.78
N THR A 109 5.60 -10.91 3.75
CA THR A 109 6.11 -10.94 2.38
C THR A 109 7.28 -9.97 2.21
N ILE A 110 7.14 -8.72 2.64
CA ILE A 110 8.15 -7.68 2.42
C ILE A 110 9.49 -8.01 3.09
N GLU A 111 9.48 -8.71 4.22
CA GLU A 111 10.71 -9.07 4.95
C GLU A 111 11.70 -9.96 4.17
N GLY A 112 11.36 -10.51 3.01
CA GLY A 112 12.32 -11.21 2.15
C GLY A 112 12.17 -10.92 0.68
N LEU A 113 11.62 -9.74 0.38
CA LEU A 113 11.71 -9.14 -0.94
C LEU A 113 12.91 -8.18 -0.98
N ASN A 114 13.49 -8.04 -2.16
CA ASN A 114 14.44 -6.98 -2.50
C ASN A 114 13.76 -5.61 -2.55
N TRP A 115 14.56 -4.54 -2.52
CA TRP A 115 14.03 -3.17 -2.48
C TRP A 115 13.21 -2.76 -3.69
N GLU A 116 13.56 -3.25 -4.89
CA GLU A 116 12.77 -2.99 -6.09
C GLU A 116 11.42 -3.68 -6.01
N THR A 117 11.40 -4.96 -5.64
CA THR A 117 10.17 -5.76 -5.56
C THR A 117 9.26 -5.30 -4.43
N SER A 118 9.82 -4.91 -3.29
CA SER A 118 9.05 -4.31 -2.19
C SER A 118 8.47 -2.95 -2.58
N GLY A 119 9.23 -2.09 -3.26
CA GLY A 119 8.76 -0.78 -3.73
C GLY A 119 7.59 -0.89 -4.70
N THR A 120 7.69 -1.78 -5.69
CA THR A 120 6.61 -2.03 -6.66
C THR A 120 5.37 -2.67 -6.03
N MET A 121 5.56 -3.58 -5.06
CA MET A 121 4.44 -4.22 -4.35
C MET A 121 3.65 -3.17 -3.55
N LEU A 122 4.35 -2.26 -2.86
CA LEU A 122 3.70 -1.26 -2.03
C LEU A 122 3.07 -0.12 -2.81
N THR A 123 3.51 0.13 -4.04
CA THR A 123 3.01 1.23 -4.88
C THR A 123 2.08 0.72 -5.96
N ILE A 124 2.65 0.21 -7.04
CA ILE A 124 1.97 -0.14 -8.29
C ILE A 124 0.85 -1.15 -8.03
N MET A 125 1.10 -2.20 -7.24
CA MET A 125 0.09 -3.24 -6.97
C MET A 125 -1.07 -2.74 -6.09
N LYS A 126 -0.88 -1.65 -5.31
CA LYS A 126 -1.96 -1.03 -4.52
C LYS A 126 -2.80 -0.04 -5.31
N GLY A 127 -2.31 0.45 -6.46
CA GLY A 127 -2.99 1.47 -7.26
C GLY A 127 -4.38 1.04 -7.73
N LEU A 128 -4.50 -0.16 -8.32
CA LEU A 128 -5.81 -0.65 -8.80
C LEU A 128 -6.81 -0.92 -7.67
N PRO A 129 -6.44 -1.63 -6.58
CA PRO A 129 -7.34 -1.78 -5.43
C PRO A 129 -7.86 -0.44 -4.88
N TYR A 130 -7.06 0.62 -4.85
CA TYR A 130 -7.54 1.96 -4.46
C TYR A 130 -8.55 2.54 -5.43
N MET A 131 -8.33 2.40 -6.74
CA MET A 131 -9.29 2.85 -7.74
C MET A 131 -10.63 2.13 -7.60
N ILE A 132 -10.62 0.82 -7.33
CA ILE A 132 -11.84 0.02 -7.13
C ILE A 132 -12.52 0.41 -5.82
N LEU A 133 -11.76 0.56 -4.73
CA LEU A 133 -12.29 0.94 -3.42
C LEU A 133 -13.13 2.21 -3.50
N PHE A 134 -12.69 3.17 -4.32
CA PHE A 134 -13.42 4.40 -4.56
C PHE A 134 -14.82 4.18 -5.19
N PHE A 135 -14.97 3.24 -6.13
CA PHE A 135 -16.26 2.98 -6.77
C PHE A 135 -17.26 2.24 -5.86
N LEU A 136 -16.82 1.78 -4.70
CA LEU A 136 -17.68 1.07 -3.76
C LEU A 136 -18.39 2.03 -2.80
N PRO A 137 -19.64 1.73 -2.40
CA PRO A 137 -20.36 2.50 -1.41
C PRO A 137 -19.80 2.24 0.00
N LEU A 138 -18.75 2.97 0.34
CA LEU A 138 -18.10 2.93 1.64
C LEU A 138 -19.00 3.57 2.72
N LYS A 139 -19.06 2.97 3.90
CA LYS A 139 -19.81 3.49 5.06
C LYS A 139 -18.85 4.06 6.11
N SER A 140 -19.35 4.97 6.95
CA SER A 140 -18.58 5.58 8.05
C SER A 140 -17.93 4.57 9.00
N ASN A 141 -18.51 3.38 9.18
CA ASN A 141 -17.94 2.31 10.00
C ASN A 141 -16.50 1.90 9.59
N ILE A 142 -16.10 2.18 8.34
CA ILE A 142 -14.75 1.91 7.84
C ILE A 142 -13.70 2.77 8.56
N ILE A 143 -14.08 3.93 9.10
CA ILE A 143 -13.20 4.78 9.89
C ILE A 143 -12.69 4.02 11.13
N ILE A 144 -13.54 3.22 11.78
CA ILE A 144 -13.15 2.40 12.95
C ILE A 144 -12.09 1.35 12.56
N ILE A 145 -12.26 0.70 11.40
CA ILE A 145 -11.28 -0.27 10.87
C ILE A 145 -9.94 0.42 10.62
N CYS A 146 -9.97 1.64 10.09
CA CYS A 146 -8.76 2.43 9.83
C CYS A 146 -8.07 2.86 11.13
N MET A 147 -8.84 3.22 12.17
CA MET A 147 -8.30 3.53 13.50
C MET A 147 -7.52 2.37 14.11
N ILE A 148 -8.07 1.15 14.01
CA ILE A 148 -7.37 -0.05 14.49
C ILE A 148 -6.14 -0.32 13.60
N GLY A 149 -6.24 -0.10 12.29
CA GLY A 149 -5.09 -0.17 11.38
C GLY A 149 -3.95 0.78 11.76
N LEU A 150 -4.27 2.01 12.20
CA LEU A 150 -3.28 2.95 12.72
C LEU A 150 -2.63 2.43 14.00
N MET A 151 -3.40 1.87 14.94
CA MET A 151 -2.83 1.26 16.15
C MET A 151 -1.89 0.09 15.83
N VAL A 152 -2.28 -0.77 14.88
CA VAL A 152 -1.44 -1.88 14.42
C VAL A 152 -0.13 -1.38 13.79
N SER A 153 -0.16 -0.24 13.11
CA SER A 153 1.03 0.35 12.50
C SER A 153 2.11 0.76 13.52
N LEU A 154 1.74 0.96 14.79
CA LEU A 154 2.70 1.23 15.88
C LEU A 154 3.65 0.05 16.13
N GLY A 155 3.29 -1.17 15.73
CA GLY A 155 4.15 -2.35 15.81
C GLY A 155 5.48 -2.21 15.06
N GLY A 156 5.59 -1.27 14.11
CA GLY A 156 6.83 -0.99 13.39
C GLY A 156 7.88 -0.23 14.20
N VAL A 157 7.52 0.44 15.29
CA VAL A 157 8.46 1.22 16.09
C VAL A 157 9.52 0.32 16.76
N SER A 158 9.11 -0.89 17.17
CA SER A 158 10.00 -1.83 17.86
C SER A 158 10.83 -2.70 16.92
N SER A 159 10.68 -2.55 15.60
CA SER A 159 11.28 -3.47 14.65
C SER A 159 12.66 -3.01 14.15
N ASN A 160 13.65 -3.92 14.21
CA ASN A 160 15.04 -3.63 13.80
C ASN A 160 15.28 -3.72 12.28
N SER A 161 14.34 -4.28 11.52
CA SER A 161 14.46 -4.47 10.07
C SER A 161 13.81 -3.29 9.33
N LEU A 162 14.53 -2.68 8.40
CA LEU A 162 14.01 -1.53 7.64
C LEU A 162 12.82 -1.92 6.76
N ARG A 163 12.79 -3.19 6.34
CA ARG A 163 11.69 -3.77 5.56
C ARG A 163 10.39 -3.89 6.37
N SER A 164 10.47 -4.21 7.66
CA SER A 164 9.27 -4.23 8.52
C SER A 164 8.80 -2.81 8.85
N ILE A 165 9.71 -1.85 9.08
CA ILE A 165 9.31 -0.44 9.24
C ILE A 165 8.57 0.06 7.99
N LEU A 166 9.07 -0.28 6.81
CA LEU A 166 8.41 0.05 5.55
C LEU A 166 7.02 -0.61 5.43
N SER A 167 6.87 -1.86 5.87
CA SER A 167 5.56 -2.54 5.83
C SER A 167 4.56 -1.93 6.81
N TYR A 168 4.96 -1.63 8.05
CA TYR A 168 4.11 -0.97 9.04
C TYR A 168 3.75 0.48 8.66
N SER A 169 4.69 1.26 8.13
CA SER A 169 4.37 2.58 7.58
C SER A 169 3.41 2.49 6.39
N SER A 170 3.51 1.44 5.56
CA SER A 170 2.52 1.19 4.51
C SER A 170 1.12 0.93 5.06
N ILE A 171 0.99 0.22 6.19
CA ILE A 171 -0.30 -0.01 6.87
C ILE A 171 -0.86 1.30 7.44
N ASN A 172 0.02 2.17 7.96
CA ASN A 172 -0.38 3.51 8.38
C ASN A 172 -0.95 4.30 7.20
N HIS A 173 -0.20 4.45 6.11
CA HIS A 173 -0.68 5.18 4.94
C HIS A 173 -1.92 4.56 4.29
N THR A 174 -2.06 3.23 4.31
CA THR A 174 -3.27 2.58 3.78
C THR A 174 -4.51 2.95 4.58
N SER A 175 -4.41 3.02 5.91
CA SER A 175 -5.54 3.43 6.76
C SER A 175 -5.99 4.87 6.46
N TRP A 176 -5.05 5.81 6.29
CA TRP A 176 -5.39 7.17 5.89
C TRP A 176 -6.00 7.22 4.49
N MET A 177 -5.42 6.50 3.51
CA MET A 177 -5.93 6.47 2.14
C MET A 177 -7.35 5.87 2.07
N VAL A 178 -7.64 4.82 2.83
CA VAL A 178 -8.99 4.24 2.93
C VAL A 178 -9.96 5.28 3.50
N VAL A 179 -9.59 6.04 4.54
CA VAL A 179 -10.45 7.15 5.00
C VAL A 179 -10.63 8.23 3.95
N THR A 180 -9.60 8.60 3.18
CA THR A 180 -9.77 9.60 2.11
C THR A 180 -10.72 9.16 1.02
N SER A 181 -10.82 7.85 0.76
CA SER A 181 -11.72 7.30 -0.25
C SER A 181 -13.20 7.49 0.10
N LEU A 182 -13.54 7.61 1.40
CA LEU A 182 -14.88 8.03 1.85
C LEU A 182 -15.20 9.49 1.49
N MET A 183 -14.17 10.33 1.34
CA MET A 183 -14.31 11.79 1.34
C MET A 183 -14.19 12.38 -0.06
N SER A 184 -13.10 12.09 -0.80
CA SER A 184 -12.94 12.57 -2.17
C SER A 184 -11.94 11.77 -3.02
N LYS A 185 -12.29 11.58 -4.30
CA LYS A 185 -11.46 10.91 -5.33
C LYS A 185 -10.11 11.57 -5.52
N TRP A 186 -10.15 12.88 -5.74
CA TRP A 186 -8.98 13.66 -6.12
C TRP A 186 -7.94 13.67 -5.02
N LEU A 187 -8.38 13.78 -3.76
CA LEU A 187 -7.49 13.77 -2.61
C LEU A 187 -6.88 12.38 -2.41
N MET A 188 -7.67 11.31 -2.53
CA MET A 188 -7.13 9.94 -2.48
C MET A 188 -6.06 9.72 -3.55
N MET A 189 -6.31 10.13 -4.80
CA MET A 189 -5.35 9.95 -5.89
C MET A 189 -4.09 10.79 -5.69
N ALA A 190 -4.23 12.05 -5.28
CA ALA A 190 -3.10 12.91 -4.93
C ALA A 190 -2.28 12.31 -3.78
N TYR A 191 -2.95 11.76 -2.77
CA TYR A 191 -2.27 11.12 -1.65
C TYR A 191 -1.52 9.85 -2.07
N PHE A 192 -2.15 8.99 -2.88
CA PHE A 192 -1.49 7.80 -3.42
C PHE A 192 -0.25 8.16 -4.24
N LEU A 193 -0.31 9.22 -5.07
CA LEU A 193 0.85 9.69 -5.84
C LEU A 193 1.98 10.15 -4.93
N ILE A 194 1.70 10.98 -3.92
CA ILE A 194 2.71 11.42 -2.95
C ILE A 194 3.31 10.21 -2.23
N TYR A 195 2.48 9.31 -1.72
CA TYR A 195 2.92 8.07 -1.08
C TYR A 195 3.81 7.22 -2.00
N SER A 196 3.48 7.13 -3.29
CA SER A 196 4.24 6.35 -4.27
C SER A 196 5.65 6.93 -4.50
N VAL A 197 5.77 8.25 -4.59
CA VAL A 197 7.07 8.93 -4.75
C VAL A 197 7.93 8.73 -3.51
N MET A 198 7.33 8.89 -2.32
CA MET A 198 8.03 8.72 -1.05
C MET A 198 8.57 7.29 -0.91
N THR A 199 7.75 6.28 -1.20
CA THR A 199 8.13 4.86 -1.05
C THR A 199 9.16 4.41 -2.05
N LEU A 200 9.04 4.81 -3.31
CA LEU A 200 10.07 4.52 -4.31
C LEU A 200 11.39 5.22 -3.96
N SER A 201 11.35 6.46 -3.48
CA SER A 201 12.56 7.18 -3.05
C SER A 201 13.26 6.47 -1.88
N PHE A 202 12.50 6.00 -0.89
CA PHE A 202 13.02 5.24 0.23
C PHE A 202 13.67 3.93 -0.23
N CYS A 203 12.96 3.12 -1.03
CA CYS A 203 13.48 1.85 -1.54
C CYS A 203 14.75 2.07 -2.38
N TYR A 204 14.80 3.11 -3.21
CA TYR A 204 15.97 3.45 -4.01
C TYR A 204 17.19 3.80 -3.14
N LEU A 205 17.00 4.63 -2.11
CA LEU A 205 18.07 4.99 -1.18
C LEU A 205 18.59 3.77 -0.42
N MET A 206 17.70 2.91 0.10
CA MET A 206 18.10 1.69 0.82
C MET A 206 18.80 0.68 -0.09
N LYS A 207 18.38 0.58 -1.37
CA LYS A 207 19.07 -0.24 -2.37
C LYS A 207 20.49 0.27 -2.62
N ARG A 208 20.67 1.59 -2.79
CA ARG A 208 22.02 2.16 -3.01
C ARG A 208 22.96 1.94 -1.83
N GLY A 209 22.41 1.92 -0.61
CA GLY A 209 23.17 1.63 0.61
C GLY A 209 23.33 0.15 0.96
N ASN A 210 22.66 -0.77 0.25
CA ASN A 210 22.53 -2.19 0.63
C ASN A 210 22.11 -2.39 2.11
N LEU A 211 21.22 -1.52 2.59
CA LEU A 211 20.75 -1.51 3.98
C LEU A 211 19.46 -2.33 4.09
N PHE A 212 19.41 -3.29 5.00
CA PHE A 212 18.21 -4.07 5.36
C PHE A 212 17.86 -3.96 6.85
N SER A 213 18.81 -3.58 7.68
CA SER A 213 18.64 -3.40 9.13
C SER A 213 19.48 -2.23 9.63
N PHE A 214 19.10 -1.65 10.79
CA PHE A 214 19.88 -0.58 11.41
C PHE A 214 21.32 -1.00 11.74
N LYS A 215 21.56 -2.29 12.01
CA LYS A 215 22.89 -2.84 12.31
C LYS A 215 23.92 -2.64 11.19
N GLN A 216 23.46 -2.43 9.96
CA GLN A 216 24.34 -2.24 8.80
C GLN A 216 24.76 -0.77 8.59
N LEU A 217 24.28 0.15 9.43
CA LEU A 217 24.66 1.55 9.38
C LEU A 217 26.08 1.74 9.90
N LYS A 218 27.02 2.05 9.00
CA LYS A 218 28.44 2.25 9.33
C LYS A 218 28.91 3.69 9.27
N ASN A 219 28.20 4.57 8.54
CA ASN A 219 28.64 5.94 8.27
C ASN A 219 27.59 6.96 8.72
N SER A 220 28.03 8.09 9.29
CA SER A 220 27.19 9.18 9.75
C SER A 220 26.33 9.79 8.63
N SER A 221 26.87 9.87 7.42
CA SER A 221 26.13 10.33 6.24
C SER A 221 24.96 9.40 5.88
N MET A 222 25.16 8.08 5.95
CA MET A 222 24.10 7.09 5.70
C MET A 222 23.02 7.12 6.78
N ILE A 223 23.41 7.34 8.03
CA ILE A 223 22.47 7.52 9.15
C ILE A 223 21.60 8.76 8.88
N LEU A 224 22.19 9.88 8.49
CA LEU A 224 21.46 11.12 8.21
C LEU A 224 20.51 10.99 7.01
N ILE A 225 20.94 10.33 5.92
CA ILE A 225 20.06 10.06 4.77
C ILE A 225 18.90 9.16 5.18
N MET A 226 19.17 8.11 5.98
CA MET A 226 18.14 7.22 6.46
C MET A 226 17.13 7.96 7.35
N THR A 227 17.58 8.74 8.34
CA THR A 227 16.67 9.45 9.26
C THR A 227 15.79 10.42 8.49
N ILE A 228 16.35 11.18 7.53
CA ILE A 228 15.55 12.05 6.65
C ILE A 228 14.50 11.26 5.87
N SER A 229 14.86 10.08 5.35
CA SER A 229 13.92 9.23 4.60
C SER A 229 12.79 8.67 5.47
N ILE A 230 13.06 8.33 6.74
CA ILE A 230 12.06 7.85 7.71
C ILE A 230 11.16 9.00 8.17
N LEU A 231 11.71 10.19 8.42
CA LEU A 231 10.93 11.38 8.79
C LEU A 231 10.00 11.83 7.64
N ASN A 232 10.48 11.69 6.41
CA ASN A 232 9.69 11.88 5.21
C ASN A 232 8.46 10.94 5.21
N MET A 233 8.64 9.66 5.55
CA MET A 233 7.57 8.66 5.65
C MET A 233 6.58 8.94 6.78
N SER A 234 7.05 9.38 7.94
CA SER A 234 6.17 9.65 9.06
C SER A 234 5.28 10.88 8.82
N GLY A 235 5.67 11.77 7.89
CA GLY A 235 4.85 12.88 7.42
C GLY A 235 4.79 14.03 8.42
N ILE A 236 5.94 14.39 8.98
CA ILE A 236 6.12 15.52 9.89
C ILE A 236 6.25 16.81 9.05
N PRO A 237 5.69 17.97 9.45
CA PRO A 237 6.04 19.24 8.82
C PRO A 237 7.55 19.48 8.99
N PRO A 238 8.37 19.72 7.95
CA PRO A 238 8.12 20.33 6.63
C PRO A 238 8.07 19.37 5.42
N PHE A 239 7.97 18.07 5.65
CA PHE A 239 8.11 17.06 4.60
C PHE A 239 6.82 16.84 3.78
N MET A 240 7.00 16.30 2.55
CA MET A 240 5.92 16.17 1.57
C MET A 240 4.80 15.22 2.03
N GLY A 241 5.12 14.24 2.87
CA GLY A 241 4.15 13.30 3.44
C GLY A 241 3.12 13.94 4.39
N PHE A 242 3.38 15.16 4.88
CA PHE A 242 2.45 15.88 5.76
C PHE A 242 1.25 16.46 5.00
N LEU A 243 1.48 16.98 3.79
CA LEU A 243 0.47 17.64 2.96
C LEU A 243 -0.82 16.83 2.79
N PRO A 244 -0.78 15.57 2.33
CA PRO A 244 -2.01 14.83 2.12
C PRO A 244 -2.78 14.60 3.44
N LYS A 245 -2.09 14.26 4.54
CA LYS A 245 -2.71 14.08 5.87
C LYS A 245 -3.40 15.36 6.36
N LEU A 246 -2.81 16.52 6.11
CA LEU A 246 -3.45 17.80 6.45
C LEU A 246 -4.76 17.99 5.67
N PHE A 247 -4.74 17.71 4.37
CA PHE A 247 -5.96 17.81 3.56
C PHE A 247 -7.02 16.78 3.96
N THR A 248 -6.62 15.55 4.32
CA THR A 248 -7.56 14.55 4.83
C THR A 248 -8.27 15.05 6.09
N LEU A 249 -7.52 15.61 7.04
CA LEU A 249 -8.04 16.10 8.31
C LEU A 249 -9.00 17.27 8.10
N LYS A 250 -8.65 18.21 7.23
CA LYS A 250 -9.54 19.32 6.87
C LYS A 250 -10.88 18.79 6.35
N GLN A 251 -10.86 17.75 5.51
CA GLN A 251 -12.08 17.19 4.96
C GLN A 251 -12.89 16.39 6.00
N MET A 252 -12.22 15.68 6.92
CA MET A 252 -12.89 15.01 8.05
C MET A 252 -13.65 16.01 8.94
N ILE A 253 -13.02 17.14 9.27
CA ILE A 253 -13.65 18.20 10.07
C ILE A 253 -14.87 18.77 9.33
N GLN A 254 -14.77 18.99 8.01
CA GLN A 254 -15.90 19.45 7.19
C GLN A 254 -17.07 18.48 7.15
N MET A 255 -16.82 17.17 7.30
CA MET A 255 -17.86 16.14 7.39
C MET A 255 -18.31 15.83 8.83
N ASN A 256 -17.96 16.68 9.80
CA ASN A 256 -18.27 16.53 11.23
C ASN A 256 -17.61 15.34 11.94
N PHE A 257 -16.59 14.72 11.35
CA PHE A 257 -15.79 13.65 11.98
C PHE A 257 -14.70 14.22 12.91
N ILE A 258 -15.09 15.08 13.85
CA ILE A 258 -14.14 15.85 14.68
C ILE A 258 -13.41 14.90 15.65
N LEU A 259 -14.13 14.03 16.36
CA LEU A 259 -13.53 13.10 17.31
C LEU A 259 -12.58 12.11 16.60
N GLU A 260 -12.97 11.56 15.45
CA GLU A 260 -12.08 10.67 14.71
C GLU A 260 -10.84 11.43 14.23
N SER A 261 -10.98 12.67 13.75
CA SER A 261 -9.84 13.47 13.28
C SER A 261 -8.78 13.69 14.37
N ILE A 262 -9.20 13.94 15.62
CA ILE A 262 -8.28 14.12 16.76
C ILE A 262 -7.53 12.80 17.04
N LEU A 263 -8.23 11.67 17.03
CA LEU A 263 -7.60 10.39 17.28
C LEU A 263 -6.63 9.99 16.14
N PHE A 264 -6.98 10.28 14.89
CA PHE A 264 -6.09 10.10 13.73
C PHE A 264 -4.78 10.89 13.90
N ILE A 265 -4.86 12.13 14.38
CA ILE A 265 -3.69 12.96 14.68
C ILE A 265 -2.84 12.30 15.77
N LEU A 266 -3.43 11.95 16.91
CA LEU A 266 -2.71 11.35 18.04
C LEU A 266 -1.98 10.07 17.64
N LEU A 267 -2.66 9.15 16.94
CA LEU A 267 -2.06 7.89 16.49
C LEU A 267 -0.93 8.09 15.48
N SER A 268 -1.00 9.13 14.64
CA SER A 268 0.05 9.43 13.67
C SER A 268 1.31 10.03 14.29
N ILE A 269 1.19 10.65 15.47
CA ILE A 269 2.29 11.32 16.16
C ILE A 269 3.12 10.32 16.98
N ILE A 270 2.51 9.33 17.61
CA ILE A 270 3.22 8.35 18.46
C ILE A 270 4.46 7.73 17.78
N PRO A 271 4.40 7.21 16.54
CA PRO A 271 5.55 6.55 15.91
C PRO A 271 6.65 7.53 15.46
N VAL A 272 6.45 8.84 15.60
CA VAL A 272 7.49 9.85 15.35
C VAL A 272 8.38 10.04 16.58
N TYR A 273 7.80 9.97 17.77
CA TYR A 273 8.47 10.32 19.02
C TYR A 273 9.08 9.13 19.77
N MET A 274 8.68 7.92 19.39
CA MET A 274 9.22 6.65 19.92
C MET A 274 10.23 6.08 18.95
#